data_AF-A0A949FN48-F1
#
_entry.id   AF-A0A949FN48-F1
#
_cell.length_a   1.000
_cell.length_b   1.000
_cell.length_c   1.000
_cell.angle_alpha   90.00
_cell.angle_beta   90.00
_cell.angle_gamma   90.00
#
_symmetry.space_group_name_H-M   'P 1'
#
loop_
_entity.id
_entity.type
_entity.pdbx_description
1 polymer ?
#
loop_
_entity_poly.entity_id
_entity_poly.type
_entity_poly.pdbx_seq_one_letter_code
_entity_poly.pdbx_strand_id
1 'polypeptide(L)'
;ASLGRLTERLEGMGKYAIILLITAAGAHLLQGLLPETAWGSPYFVGISGVVLGLFGYLAVKSHLRPESGFYFPPDAYLMTALILVLGFISPGGLGLANMAHLGGLVTGAVLGAVWNK
;
A
#
# COMPACT_ATOMS: atom_id res chain seq x y z
N ALA A 1 3.43 -7.61 -14.72
CA ALA A 1 2.12 -8.11 -14.25
C ALA A 1 1.50 -7.10 -13.30
N SER A 2 0.17 -6.96 -13.21
CA SER A 2 -0.46 -6.11 -12.19
C SER A 2 -0.16 -6.66 -10.79
N LEU A 3 0.04 -5.80 -9.79
CA LEU A 3 0.37 -6.19 -8.41
C LEU A 3 -0.60 -7.22 -7.81
N GLY A 4 -1.92 -7.09 -8.08
CA GLY A 4 -2.92 -8.07 -7.63
C GLY A 4 -2.67 -9.47 -8.18
N ARG A 5 -2.59 -9.61 -9.52
CA ARG A 5 -2.24 -10.89 -10.17
C ARG A 5 -0.92 -11.49 -9.68
N LEU A 6 0.09 -10.66 -9.44
CA LEU A 6 1.37 -11.13 -8.90
C LEU A 6 1.20 -11.66 -7.47
N THR A 7 0.50 -10.92 -6.62
CA THR A 7 0.22 -11.33 -5.23
C THR A 7 -0.58 -12.63 -5.20
N GLU A 8 -1.64 -12.75 -6.00
CA GLU A 8 -2.44 -13.97 -6.12
C GLU A 8 -1.60 -15.16 -6.60
N ARG A 9 -0.71 -14.97 -7.58
CA ARG A 9 0.18 -16.03 -8.05
C ARG A 9 1.17 -16.49 -6.97
N LEU A 10 1.67 -15.58 -6.15
CA LEU A 10 2.66 -15.89 -5.11
C LEU A 10 2.03 -16.45 -3.84
N GLU A 11 0.81 -16.04 -3.49
CA GLU A 11 0.18 -16.33 -2.20
C GLU A 11 -1.05 -17.23 -2.29
N GLY A 12 -1.61 -17.41 -3.49
CA GLY A 12 -2.91 -18.02 -3.71
C GLY A 12 -4.08 -17.06 -3.42
N MET A 13 -5.25 -17.37 -3.99
CA MET A 13 -6.45 -16.52 -3.93
C MET A 13 -6.93 -16.22 -2.50
N GLY A 14 -6.92 -17.21 -1.61
CA GLY A 14 -7.41 -17.03 -0.23
C GLY A 14 -6.58 -16.01 0.55
N LYS A 15 -5.25 -16.13 0.49
CA LYS A 15 -4.34 -15.20 1.18
C LYS A 15 -4.32 -13.84 0.50
N TYR A 16 -4.39 -13.80 -0.84
CA TYR A 16 -4.55 -12.55 -1.57
C TYR A 16 -5.81 -11.79 -1.14
N ALA A 17 -6.95 -12.46 -1.01
CA ALA A 17 -8.19 -11.82 -0.54
C ALA A 17 -8.02 -11.22 0.86
N ILE A 18 -7.36 -11.92 1.78
CA ILE A 18 -7.06 -11.40 3.12
C ILE A 18 -6.13 -10.17 3.06
N ILE A 19 -5.04 -10.25 2.29
CA ILE A 19 -4.11 -9.11 2.11
C ILE A 19 -4.87 -7.91 1.54
N LEU A 20 -5.72 -8.12 0.55
CA LEU A 20 -6.53 -7.08 -0.08
C LEU A 20 -7.48 -6.42 0.94
N LEU A 21 -8.18 -7.21 1.76
CA LEU A 21 -9.09 -6.68 2.78
C LEU A 21 -8.35 -5.93 3.88
N ILE A 22 -7.22 -6.44 4.37
CA ILE A 22 -6.45 -5.78 5.44
C ILE A 22 -5.81 -4.49 4.93
N THR A 23 -5.22 -4.50 3.73
CA THR A 23 -4.67 -3.27 3.12
C THR A 23 -5.75 -2.25 2.81
N ALA A 24 -6.94 -2.68 2.39
CA ALA A 24 -8.10 -1.80 2.25
C ALA A 24 -8.51 -1.20 3.60
N ALA A 25 -8.62 -2.01 4.66
CA ALA A 25 -8.92 -1.50 6.00
C ALA A 25 -7.87 -0.51 6.48
N GLY A 26 -6.58 -0.84 6.40
CA GLY A 26 -5.49 0.03 6.83
C GLY A 26 -5.45 1.36 6.06
N ALA A 27 -5.68 1.34 4.75
CA ALA A 27 -5.78 2.55 3.94
C ALA A 27 -7.00 3.41 4.32
N HIS A 28 -8.19 2.81 4.32
CA HIS A 28 -9.43 3.58 4.45
C HIS A 28 -9.70 4.03 5.88
N LEU A 29 -9.32 3.24 6.89
CA LEU A 29 -9.46 3.63 8.29
C LEU A 29 -8.51 4.78 8.64
N LEU A 30 -7.26 4.73 8.16
CA LEU A 30 -6.30 5.82 8.44
C LEU A 30 -6.76 7.14 7.81
N GLN A 31 -7.23 7.12 6.56
CA GLN A 31 -7.77 8.31 5.91
C GLN A 31 -9.08 8.78 6.55
N GLY A 32 -10.03 7.87 6.79
CA GLY A 32 -11.40 8.22 7.19
C GLY A 32 -11.56 8.61 8.65
N LEU A 33 -10.70 8.11 9.55
CA LEU A 33 -10.83 8.36 11.00
C LEU A 33 -9.92 9.48 11.50
N LEU A 34 -8.87 9.84 10.76
CA LEU A 34 -8.02 10.97 11.14
C LEU A 34 -8.77 12.30 10.93
N PRO A 35 -8.51 13.31 11.79
CA PRO A 35 -9.06 14.64 11.59
C PRO A 35 -8.38 15.34 10.39
N GLU A 36 -9.04 16.36 9.83
CA GLU A 36 -8.51 17.18 8.73
C GLU A 36 -7.18 17.85 9.09
N THR A 37 -6.97 18.18 10.37
CA THR A 37 -5.70 18.70 10.89
C THR A 37 -4.55 17.70 10.77
N ALA A 38 -4.85 16.42 10.57
CA ALA A 38 -3.92 15.35 10.29
C ALA A 38 -4.14 14.74 8.89
N TRP A 39 -4.59 15.55 7.92
CA TRP A 39 -4.83 15.14 6.51
C TRP A 39 -5.86 14.01 6.34
N GLY A 40 -6.65 13.72 7.38
CA GLY A 40 -7.76 12.77 7.33
C GLY A 40 -9.05 13.43 6.86
N SER A 41 -9.92 12.63 6.26
CA SER A 41 -11.27 13.02 5.86
C SER A 41 -12.05 11.77 5.49
N PRO A 42 -13.35 11.66 5.85
CA PRO A 42 -14.20 10.59 5.36
C PRO A 42 -14.61 10.78 3.89
N TYR A 43 -14.39 11.96 3.31
CA TYR A 43 -14.79 12.29 1.93
C TYR A 43 -13.70 11.95 0.92
N PHE A 44 -13.52 10.65 0.67
CA PHE A 44 -12.57 10.16 -0.31
C PHE A 44 -13.08 8.87 -0.97
N VAL A 45 -12.50 8.52 -2.11
CA VAL A 45 -12.81 7.28 -2.83
C VAL A 45 -11.58 6.81 -3.60
N GLY A 46 -11.41 5.51 -3.74
CA GLY A 46 -10.45 4.93 -4.68
C GLY A 46 -9.63 3.77 -4.11
N ILE A 47 -9.04 3.00 -5.02
CA ILE A 47 -8.28 1.79 -4.68
C ILE A 47 -6.77 2.04 -4.53
N SER A 48 -6.29 3.26 -4.77
CA SER A 48 -4.85 3.56 -4.85
C SER A 48 -4.10 3.27 -3.54
N GLY A 49 -4.74 3.45 -2.38
CA GLY A 49 -4.17 3.01 -1.10
C GLY A 49 -3.96 1.48 -1.02
N VAL A 50 -4.91 0.70 -1.54
CA VAL A 50 -4.79 -0.77 -1.64
C VAL A 50 -3.63 -1.15 -2.56
N VAL A 51 -3.47 -0.45 -3.68
CA VAL A 51 -2.37 -0.68 -4.63
C VAL A 51 -1.02 -0.45 -3.97
N LEU A 52 -0.87 0.63 -3.19
CA LEU A 52 0.34 0.90 -2.41
C LEU A 52 0.55 -0.12 -1.29
N GLY A 53 -0.53 -0.66 -0.70
CA GLY A 53 -0.43 -1.79 0.22
C GLY A 53 0.07 -3.07 -0.44
N LEU A 54 -0.41 -3.42 -1.63
CA LEU A 54 0.14 -4.55 -2.39
C LEU A 54 1.60 -4.32 -2.76
N PHE A 55 1.97 -3.09 -3.14
CA PHE A 55 3.36 -2.72 -3.37
C PHE A 55 4.20 -2.92 -2.11
N GLY A 56 3.79 -2.38 -0.96
CA GLY A 56 4.51 -2.52 0.31
C GLY A 56 4.67 -3.98 0.74
N TYR A 57 3.61 -4.77 0.61
CA TYR A 57 3.63 -6.21 0.88
C TYR A 57 4.67 -6.92 0.04
N LEU A 58 4.61 -6.75 -1.28
CA LEU A 58 5.52 -7.41 -2.21
C LEU A 58 6.95 -6.90 -2.07
N ALA A 59 7.16 -5.61 -1.78
CA ALA A 59 8.48 -5.00 -1.68
C ALA A 59 9.25 -5.51 -0.47
N VAL A 60 8.60 -5.58 0.69
CA VAL A 60 9.18 -6.19 1.89
C VAL A 60 9.38 -7.69 1.65
N LYS A 61 8.37 -8.38 1.10
CA LYS A 61 8.46 -9.81 0.89
C LYS A 61 9.56 -10.20 -0.10
N SER A 62 9.78 -9.46 -1.18
CA SER A 62 10.88 -9.72 -2.13
C SER A 62 12.26 -9.57 -1.49
N HIS A 63 12.41 -8.68 -0.52
CA HIS A 63 13.67 -8.51 0.22
C HIS A 63 13.89 -9.64 1.23
N LEU A 64 12.83 -10.08 1.92
CA LEU A 64 12.91 -11.16 2.91
C LEU A 64 12.94 -12.55 2.28
N ARG A 65 12.43 -12.69 1.06
CA ARG A 65 12.36 -13.94 0.29
C ARG A 65 12.88 -13.76 -1.14
N PRO A 66 14.20 -13.63 -1.32
CA PRO A 66 14.80 -13.53 -2.65
C PRO A 66 14.48 -14.72 -3.56
N GLU A 67 14.21 -15.90 -2.97
CA GLU A 67 13.82 -17.13 -3.67
C GLU A 67 12.47 -17.04 -4.38
N SER A 68 11.64 -16.04 -4.06
CA SER A 68 10.39 -15.77 -4.78
C SER A 68 10.60 -15.37 -6.25
N GLY A 69 11.85 -15.05 -6.65
CA GLY A 69 12.23 -14.74 -8.03
C GLY A 69 11.66 -13.41 -8.54
N PHE A 70 11.14 -12.58 -7.63
CA PHE A 70 10.55 -11.29 -7.94
C PHE A 70 11.22 -10.16 -7.15
N TYR A 71 11.43 -9.03 -7.82
CA TYR A 71 11.95 -7.79 -7.24
C TYR A 71 11.38 -6.61 -8.02
N PHE A 72 11.22 -5.48 -7.34
CA PHE A 72 10.86 -4.23 -7.98
C PHE A 72 12.09 -3.52 -8.53
N PRO A 73 12.02 -2.90 -9.72
CA PRO A 73 13.06 -1.99 -10.17
C PRO A 73 13.13 -0.76 -9.26
N PRO A 74 14.32 -0.12 -9.13
CA PRO A 74 14.49 1.10 -8.32
C PRO A 74 13.45 2.20 -8.62
N ASP A 75 13.07 2.35 -9.89
CA ASP A 75 12.09 3.34 -10.34
C ASP A 75 10.71 3.16 -9.68
N ALA A 76 10.30 1.94 -9.36
CA ALA A 76 9.03 1.68 -8.69
C ALA A 76 9.03 2.21 -7.24
N TYR A 77 10.16 2.10 -6.55
CA TYR A 77 10.34 2.71 -5.22
C TYR A 77 10.36 4.23 -5.31
N LEU A 78 11.07 4.78 -6.29
CA LEU A 78 11.14 6.22 -6.52
C LEU A 78 9.74 6.80 -6.81
N MET A 79 8.95 6.16 -7.68
CA MET A 79 7.59 6.61 -7.99
C MET A 79 6.68 6.54 -6.76
N THR A 80 6.77 5.48 -5.96
CA THR A 80 5.99 5.35 -4.72
C THR A 80 6.36 6.45 -3.72
N ALA A 81 7.65 6.73 -3.57
CA ALA A 81 8.13 7.82 -2.72
C ALA A 81 7.67 9.18 -3.24
N LEU A 82 7.72 9.41 -4.56
CA LEU A 82 7.29 10.66 -5.17
C LEU A 82 5.80 10.92 -4.95
N ILE A 83 4.94 9.92 -5.12
CA ILE A 83 3.50 10.04 -4.85
C ILE A 83 3.24 10.47 -3.40
N LEU A 84 3.95 9.86 -2.44
CA LEU A 84 3.81 10.23 -1.03
C LEU A 84 4.32 11.64 -0.75
N VAL A 85 5.55 11.96 -1.18
CA VAL A 85 6.16 13.27 -0.92
C VAL A 85 5.36 14.40 -1.54
N LEU A 86 4.97 14.27 -2.81
CA LEU A 86 4.13 15.27 -3.48
C LEU A 86 2.72 15.34 -2.89
N GLY A 87 2.20 14.22 -2.37
CA GLY A 87 0.95 14.18 -1.65
C GLY A 87 0.97 15.05 -0.39
N PHE A 88 2.03 14.95 0.41
CA PHE A 88 2.15 15.62 1.70
C PHE A 88 2.77 17.04 1.66
N ILE A 89 3.12 17.56 0.48
CA ILE A 89 3.83 18.85 0.35
C ILE A 89 3.02 20.05 0.87
N SER A 90 1.69 19.95 0.89
CA SER A 90 0.81 20.98 1.45
C SER A 90 -0.45 20.36 2.09
N PRO A 91 -1.07 21.01 3.08
CA PRO A 91 -2.42 20.66 3.53
C PRO A 91 -3.39 20.71 2.35
N GLY A 92 -4.07 19.60 2.06
CA GLY A 92 -4.91 19.44 0.87
C GLY A 92 -4.18 18.96 -0.39
N GLY A 93 -2.85 19.09 -0.47
CA GLY A 93 -2.00 18.55 -1.53
C GLY A 93 -2.56 18.67 -2.96
N LEU A 94 -2.38 17.62 -3.75
CA LEU A 94 -3.01 17.45 -5.08
C LEU A 94 -4.50 17.04 -5.01
N GLY A 95 -5.16 17.15 -3.85
CA GLY A 95 -6.50 16.59 -3.61
C GLY A 95 -6.49 15.05 -3.48
N LEU A 96 -5.33 14.47 -3.13
CA LEU A 96 -5.15 13.03 -2.98
C LEU A 96 -5.44 12.58 -1.54
N ALA A 97 -5.97 11.36 -1.41
CA ALA A 97 -6.14 10.68 -0.12
C ALA A 97 -4.81 10.13 0.39
N ASN A 98 -3.89 11.02 0.77
CA ASN A 98 -2.50 10.65 1.09
C ASN A 98 -2.38 9.77 2.34
N MET A 99 -3.28 9.93 3.31
CA MET A 99 -3.33 9.03 4.47
C MET A 99 -3.79 7.63 4.05
N ALA A 100 -4.61 7.50 3.00
CA ALA A 100 -4.94 6.20 2.43
C ALA A 100 -3.73 5.55 1.75
N HIS A 101 -2.91 6.33 1.04
CA HIS A 101 -1.65 5.86 0.43
C HIS A 101 -0.65 5.38 1.49
N LEU A 102 -0.42 6.20 2.52
CA LEU A 102 0.49 5.87 3.61
C LEU A 102 0.00 4.68 4.42
N GLY A 103 -1.27 4.68 4.82
CA GLY A 103 -1.88 3.61 5.61
C GLY A 103 -1.86 2.28 4.87
N GLY A 104 -2.19 2.30 3.57
CA GLY A 104 -2.07 1.14 2.70
C GLY A 104 -0.64 0.62 2.65
N LEU A 105 0.34 1.47 2.29
CA LEU A 105 1.75 1.10 2.17
C LEU A 105 2.31 0.48 3.45
N VAL A 106 2.10 1.13 4.60
CA VAL A 106 2.59 0.66 5.90
C VAL A 106 1.92 -0.67 6.27
N THR A 107 0.61 -0.78 6.11
CA THR A 107 -0.12 -2.02 6.39
C THR A 107 0.40 -3.18 5.54
N GLY A 108 0.60 -2.93 4.24
CA GLY A 108 1.18 -3.90 3.32
C GLY A 108 2.58 -4.33 3.72
N ALA A 109 3.47 -3.37 4.00
CA ALA A 109 4.84 -3.62 4.42
C ALA A 109 4.91 -4.46 5.70
N VAL A 110 4.07 -4.14 6.70
CA VAL A 110 3.95 -4.93 7.94
C VAL A 110 3.49 -6.35 7.64
N LEU A 111 2.44 -6.52 6.82
CA LEU A 111 1.98 -7.85 6.40
C LEU A 111 3.09 -8.65 5.69
N GLY A 112 3.86 -7.99 4.82
CA GLY A 112 4.99 -8.59 4.13
C GLY A 112 6.10 -9.05 5.09
N ALA A 113 6.31 -8.32 6.19
CA ALA A 113 7.30 -8.64 7.21
C ALA A 113 6.85 -9.79 8.14
N VAL A 114 5.58 -9.81 8.54
CA VAL A 114 5.08 -10.78 9.54
C VAL A 114 4.64 -12.10 8.91
N TRP A 115 4.19 -12.09 7.66
CA TRP A 115 3.59 -13.26 7.03
C TRP A 115 4.63 -14.17 6.36
N ASN A 116 5.47 -14.75 7.21
CA ASN A 116 6.63 -15.59 6.85
C ASN A 116 6.31 -17.09 6.69
N LYS A 117 5.08 -17.43 6.30
CA LYS A 117 4.74 -18.75 5.77
C LYS A 117 4.17 -18.59 4.37
#